data_AF-A0A1G8K297-F1
#
_entry.id   AF-A0A1G8K297-F1
#
_cell.length_a   1.000
_cell.length_b   1.000
_cell.length_c   1.000
_cell.angle_alpha   90.00
_cell.angle_beta   90.00
_cell.angle_gamma   90.00
#
_symmetry.space_group_name_H-M   'P 1'
#
loop_
_entity.id
_entity.type
_entity.pdbx_description
1 polymer ?
#
loop_
_entity_poly.entity_id
_entity_poly.type
_entity_poly.pdbx_seq_one_letter_code
_entity_poly.pdbx_strand_id
1 'polypeptide(L)' 'MKKLEKHVYVHQLKKEGFSVSAIARKCNLSRNTVYSYLEKDFEEAMDWVNQLQTRKRILDPFQDQILGWLREH' A
#
# COMPACT_ATOMS: atom_id res chain seq x y z
N MET A 1 -10.94 5.82 -2.58
CA MET A 1 -10.67 4.38 -2.60
C MET A 1 -9.45 4.04 -1.77
N LYS A 2 -9.59 3.10 -0.83
CA LYS A 2 -8.48 2.51 -0.09
C LYS A 2 -7.54 1.76 -1.06
N LYS A 3 -6.29 1.48 -0.64
CA LYS A 3 -5.29 0.82 -1.50
C LYS A 3 -5.77 -0.55 -2.02
N LEU A 4 -6.38 -1.36 -1.16
CA LEU A 4 -6.93 -2.66 -1.53
C LEU A 4 -8.08 -2.55 -2.56
N GLU A 5 -8.97 -1.57 -2.38
CA GLU A 5 -10.06 -1.31 -3.34
C GLU A 5 -9.51 -0.95 -4.73
N LYS A 6 -8.46 -0.12 -4.79
CA LYS A 6 -7.78 0.19 -6.06
C LYS A 6 -7.15 -1.04 -6.70
N HIS A 7 -6.57 -1.93 -5.90
CA HIS A 7 -5.99 -3.19 -6.38
C HIS A 7 -7.04 -4.06 -7.06
N VAL A 8 -8.16 -4.32 -6.37
CA VAL A 8 -9.29 -5.10 -6.91
C VAL A 8 -9.84 -4.47 -8.17
N TYR A 9 -10.00 -3.14 -8.18
CA TYR A 9 -10.53 -2.43 -9.34
C TYR A 9 -9.60 -2.49 -10.57
N VAL A 10 -8.28 -2.44 -10.38
CA VAL A 10 -7.30 -2.64 -11.46
C VAL A 10 -7.44 -4.03 -12.09
N HIS A 11 -7.57 -5.07 -11.27
CA HIS A 11 -7.79 -6.45 -11.75
C HIS A 11 -9.13 -6.61 -12.48
N GLN A 12 -10.18 -5.97 -11.98
CA GLN A 12 -11.49 -5.96 -12.64
C GLN A 12 -11.42 -5.32 -14.04
N LEU A 13 -10.81 -4.13 -14.16
CA LEU A 13 -10.66 -3.46 -15.45
C LEU A 13 -9.80 -4.28 -16.42
N LYS A 14 -8.78 -5.00 -15.90
CA LYS A 14 -7.97 -5.90 -16.74
C LYS A 14 -8.80 -7.07 -17.26
N LYS A 15 -9.67 -7.67 -16.43
CA LYS A 15 -10.62 -8.73 -16.83
C LYS A 15 -11.64 -8.23 -17.84
N GLU A 16 -12.06 -6.98 -17.74
CA GLU A 16 -12.94 -6.31 -18.72
C GLU A 16 -12.23 -5.97 -20.05
N GLY A 17 -10.92 -6.22 -20.17
CA GLY A 17 -10.16 -6.04 -21.41
C GLY A 17 -9.55 -4.65 -21.60
N PHE A 18 -9.56 -3.78 -20.58
CA PHE A 18 -8.92 -2.48 -20.67
C PHE A 18 -7.38 -2.61 -20.79
N SER A 19 -6.77 -1.73 -21.59
CA SER A 19 -5.32 -1.62 -21.67
C SER A 19 -4.72 -0.99 -20.41
N VAL A 20 -3.47 -1.33 -20.09
CA VAL A 20 -2.75 -0.77 -18.92
C VAL A 20 -2.74 0.77 -18.93
N SER A 21 -2.59 1.39 -20.11
CA SER A 21 -2.65 2.84 -20.27
C SER A 21 -4.04 3.44 -20.02
N ALA A 22 -5.12 2.70 -20.29
CA ALA A 22 -6.48 3.14 -19.95
C ALA A 22 -6.75 2.98 -18.45
N ILE A 23 -6.31 1.86 -17.86
CA ILE A 23 -6.43 1.59 -16.42
C ILE A 23 -5.68 2.65 -15.61
N ALA A 24 -4.45 2.97 -15.99
CA ALA A 24 -3.63 4.01 -15.35
C ALA A 24 -4.36 5.36 -15.30
N ARG A 25 -4.94 5.79 -16.42
CA ARG A 25 -5.73 7.03 -16.51
C ARG A 25 -7.00 6.96 -15.67
N LYS A 26 -7.75 5.85 -15.72
CA LYS A 26 -9.03 5.68 -15.00
C LYS A 26 -8.84 5.59 -13.47
N CYS A 27 -7.74 4.96 -13.02
CA CYS A 27 -7.44 4.79 -11.59
C CYS A 27 -6.57 5.92 -11.01
N ASN A 28 -6.14 6.88 -11.85
CA ASN A 28 -5.16 7.91 -11.54
C ASN A 28 -3.87 7.32 -10.90
N LEU A 29 -3.29 6.31 -11.57
CA LEU A 29 -2.09 5.59 -11.17
C LEU A 29 -1.01 5.70 -12.26
N SER A 30 0.25 5.59 -11.87
CA SER A 30 1.32 5.40 -12.87
C SER A 30 1.20 4.02 -13.50
N ARG A 31 1.63 3.87 -14.77
CA ARG A 31 1.63 2.56 -15.45
C ARG A 31 2.41 1.51 -14.67
N ASN A 32 3.51 1.90 -14.05
CA ASN A 32 4.33 1.01 -13.20
C ASN A 32 3.53 0.50 -11.98
N THR A 33 2.71 1.35 -11.37
CA THR A 33 1.84 0.92 -10.25
C THR A 33 0.77 -0.06 -10.74
N VAL A 34 0.23 0.16 -11.95
CA VAL A 34 -0.74 -0.77 -12.54
C VAL A 34 -0.09 -2.14 -12.80
N TYR A 35 1.12 -2.19 -13.36
CA TYR A 35 1.86 -3.45 -13.51
C TYR A 35 2.10 -4.13 -12.18
N SER A 36 2.61 -3.39 -11.19
CA SER A 36 2.84 -3.92 -9.84
C SER A 36 1.57 -4.48 -9.18
N TYR A 37 0.40 -3.87 -9.44
CA TYR A 37 -0.87 -4.37 -8.92
C TYR A 37 -1.34 -5.62 -9.68
N LEU A 38 -1.12 -5.70 -10.99
CA LEU A 38 -1.50 -6.87 -11.78
C LEU A 38 -0.60 -8.09 -11.51
N GLU A 39 0.65 -7.86 -11.11
CA GLU A 39 1.59 -8.91 -10.71
C GLU A 39 1.27 -9.49 -9.33
N LYS A 40 0.65 -8.70 -8.45
CA LYS A 40 0.27 -9.13 -7.10
C LYS A 40 -1.06 -9.83 -7.09
N ASP A 41 -1.14 -10.95 -6.40
CA ASP A 41 -2.41 -11.58 -6.10
C ASP A 41 -3.14 -10.87 -4.95
N PHE A 42 -4.35 -11.33 -4.63
CA PHE A 42 -5.18 -10.68 -3.61
C PHE A 42 -4.60 -10.84 -2.19
N GLU A 43 -3.98 -11.98 -1.88
CA GLU A 43 -3.42 -12.28 -0.57
C GLU A 43 -2.17 -11.42 -0.33
N GLU A 44 -1.27 -11.37 -1.32
CA GLU A 44 -0.10 -10.49 -1.29
C GLU A 44 -0.47 -9.01 -1.17
N ALA A 45 -1.56 -8.59 -1.84
CA ALA A 45 -2.05 -7.22 -1.74
C ALA A 45 -2.62 -6.91 -0.35
N MET A 46 -3.30 -7.87 0.27
CA MET A 46 -3.81 -7.73 1.63
C MET A 46 -2.67 -7.59 2.63
N ASP A 47 -1.66 -8.46 2.55
CA ASP A 47 -0.47 -8.41 3.39
C ASP A 47 0.30 -7.12 3.22
N TRP A 48 0.47 -6.66 1.98
CA TRP A 48 1.11 -5.37 1.71
C TRP A 48 0.36 -4.19 2.35
N VAL A 49 -0.98 -4.18 2.28
CA VAL A 49 -1.77 -3.12 2.91
C VAL A 49 -1.66 -3.18 4.44
N ASN A 50 -1.65 -4.38 5.02
CA ASN A 50 -1.45 -4.57 6.46
C ASN A 50 -0.05 -4.09 6.90
N GLN A 51 1.00 -4.43 6.15
CA GLN A 51 2.38 -3.98 6.43
C GLN A 51 2.52 -2.45 6.36
N LEU A 52 1.82 -1.79 5.44
CA LEU A 52 1.80 -0.33 5.36
C LEU A 52 1.17 0.32 6.60
N GLN A 53 0.20 -0.35 7.21
CA GLN A 53 -0.45 0.11 8.44
C GLN A 53 0.42 -0.14 9.67
N THR A 54 1.25 -1.17 9.67
CA THR A 54 2.07 -1.60 10.81
C THR A 54 3.50 -1.05 10.79
N ARG A 55 3.80 -0.04 9.95
CA ARG A 55 5.13 0.56 9.85
C ARG A 55 5.55 1.18 11.19
N LYS A 56 6.28 0.41 11.99
CA LYS A 56 6.88 0.87 13.25
C LYS A 56 7.88 1.99 12.93
N ARG A 57 7.79 3.10 13.67
CA ARG A 57 8.78 4.17 13.58
C ARG A 57 10.09 3.63 14.14
N ILE A 58 11.21 4.06 13.57
CA ILE A 58 12.55 3.65 14.02
C ILE A 58 12.75 3.94 15.52
N LEU A 59 12.05 4.95 16.04
CA LEU A 59 12.13 5.37 17.44
C LEU A 59 11.15 4.64 18.37
N ASP A 60 10.17 3.88 17.85
CA ASP A 60 9.21 3.16 18.68
C ASP A 60 9.90 2.20 19.68
N PRO A 61 10.98 1.47 19.33
CA PRO A 61 11.71 0.64 20.29
C PRO A 61 12.43 1.42 21.41
N PHE A 62 12.69 2.72 21.20
CA PHE A 62 13.42 3.56 22.15
C PHE A 62 12.49 4.46 22.98
N GLN A 63 11.17 4.31 22.83
CA GLN A 63 10.18 5.17 23.44
C GLN A 63 10.33 5.25 24.97
N ASP A 64 10.49 4.11 25.65
CA ASP A 64 10.63 4.08 27.11
C ASP A 64 11.93 4.76 27.58
N GLN A 65 13.01 4.62 26.81
CA GLN A 65 14.31 5.21 27.11
C GLN A 65 14.28 6.74 26.98
N ILE A 66 13.65 7.24 25.91
CA ILE A 66 13.44 8.68 25.70
C ILE A 66 12.55 9.28 26.79
N LEU A 67 11.46 8.58 27.15
CA LEU A 67 10.57 9.02 28.24
C LEU A 67 11.27 9.02 29.60
N GLY A 68 12.22 8.11 29.83
CA GLY A 68 13.09 8.12 31.01
C GLY A 68 13.88 9.42 31.12
N TRP A 69 14.61 9.79 30.07
CA TRP A 69 15.41 11.03 30.05
C TRP A 69 14.57 12.30 30.28
N LEU A 70 13.37 12.34 29.71
CA LEU A 70 12.46 13.47 29.84
C LEU A 70 11.86 13.62 31.24
N ARG A 71 11.83 12.56 32.06
CA ARG A 71 11.32 12.59 33.43
C ARG A 71 12.40 12.93 34.46
N GLU A 72 13.67 12.81 34.08
CA GLU A 72 14.82 13.12 34.93
C GLU A 72 15.13 14.63 34.99
N HIS A 73 14.54 15.44 34.12
CA HIS A 73 14.68 16.91 34.06
C HIS A 73 13.32 17.58 34.25
#